data_AF-A0A6B2LWI9-F1
#
_entry.id   AF-A0A6B2LWI9-F1
#
_cell.length_a   1.000
_cell.length_b   1.000
_cell.length_c   1.000
_cell.angle_alpha   90.00
_cell.angle_beta   90.00
_cell.angle_gamma   90.00
#
_symmetry.space_group_name_H-M   'P 1'
#
loop_
_entity.id
_entity.type
_entity.pdbx_description
1 polymer ?
#
loop_
_entity_poly.entity_id
_entity_poly.type
_entity_poly.pdbx_seq_one_letter_code
_entity_poly.pdbx_strand_id
1 'polypeptide(L)' 'MVPSIANQESVMIECLQNHTPDVLVIDEIGRKKEVYAALTVKQRGVRIVASAHGNLVDLIKNKDLNGLIGGVESVLIG' A
#
# COMPACT_ATOMS: atom_id res chain seq x y z
N MET A 1 -9.44 7.21 -13.77
CA MET A 1 -10.29 6.61 -12.71
C MET A 1 -10.21 5.10 -12.84
N VAL A 2 -10.21 4.36 -11.73
CA VAL A 2 -10.15 2.90 -11.74
C VAL A 2 -11.52 2.34 -12.16
N PRO A 3 -11.62 1.53 -13.23
CA PRO A 3 -12.92 1.12 -13.80
C PRO A 3 -13.64 0.04 -12.99
N SER A 4 -12.92 -0.72 -12.16
CA SER A 4 -13.50 -1.70 -11.22
C SER A 4 -12.50 -2.01 -10.11
N ILE A 5 -12.99 -2.46 -8.95
CA ILE A 5 -12.12 -2.88 -7.84
C ILE A 5 -11.09 -3.93 -8.31
N ALA A 6 -11.51 -4.89 -9.14
CA ALA A 6 -10.64 -5.95 -9.66
C ALA A 6 -9.46 -5.44 -10.51
N ASN A 7 -9.51 -4.19 -11.00
CA ASN A 7 -8.48 -3.61 -11.86
C ASN A 7 -7.53 -2.68 -11.12
N GLN A 8 -7.75 -2.41 -9.83
CA GLN A 8 -6.97 -1.42 -9.08
C GLN A 8 -5.47 -1.75 -9.09
N GLU A 9 -5.08 -3.01 -8.86
CA GLU A 9 -3.68 -3.40 -8.85
C GLU A 9 -3.00 -3.15 -10.22
N SER A 10 -3.69 -3.42 -11.31
CA SER A 10 -3.17 -3.25 -12.67
C SER A 10 -2.99 -1.77 -12.99
N VAL A 11 -3.97 -0.94 -12.62
CA VAL A 11 -3.89 0.52 -12.82
C VAL A 11 -2.76 1.12 -12.00
N MET A 12 -2.54 0.65 -10.76
CA MET A 12 -1.41 1.09 -9.94
C MET A 12 -0.06 0.82 -10.62
N ILE A 13 0.11 -0.38 -11.18
CA ILE A 13 1.35 -0.77 -11.88
C ILE A 13 1.52 -0.03 -13.20
N GLU A 14 0.46 0.14 -13.97
CA GLU A 14 0.48 0.90 -15.22
C GLU A 14 0.86 2.36 -14.97
N CYS A 15 0.26 3.00 -13.96
CA CYS A 15 0.60 4.37 -13.56
C CYS A 15 2.09 4.50 -13.20
N LEU A 16 2.61 3.52 -12.46
CA LEU A 16 4.04 3.47 -12.12
C LEU A 16 4.92 3.37 -13.37
N GLN A 17 4.60 2.45 -14.28
CA GLN A 17 5.41 2.18 -15.47
C GLN A 17 5.42 3.34 -16.45
N ASN A 18 4.27 3.98 -16.67
CA ASN A 18 4.11 5.00 -17.70
C ASN A 18 4.49 6.42 -17.22
N HIS A 19 4.41 6.68 -15.91
CA HIS A 19 4.60 8.04 -15.40
C HIS A 19 5.63 8.15 -14.27
N THR A 20 5.97 7.07 -13.56
CA THR A 20 6.86 7.08 -12.39
C THR A 20 6.60 8.31 -11.49
N PRO A 21 5.38 8.48 -10.97
CA PRO A 21 5.01 9.69 -10.26
C PRO A 21 5.77 9.83 -8.94
N ASP A 22 6.00 11.05 -8.47
CA ASP A 22 6.57 11.27 -7.13
C ASP A 22 5.63 10.79 -6.01
N VAL A 23 4.32 10.93 -6.24
CA VAL A 23 3.26 10.56 -5.30
C VAL A 23 2.14 9.81 -6.01
N LEU A 24 1.73 8.68 -5.46
CA LEU A 24 0.52 7.94 -5.85
C LEU A 24 -0.50 7.99 -4.71
N VAL A 25 -1.67 8.59 -4.98
CA VAL A 25 -2.80 8.64 -4.05
C VAL A 25 -3.79 7.53 -4.40
N ILE A 26 -4.16 6.73 -3.42
CA ILE A 26 -5.06 5.59 -3.56
C ILE A 26 -6.18 5.77 -2.55
N ASP A 27 -7.43 5.52 -2.93
CA ASP A 27 -8.53 5.70 -1.98
C ASP A 27 -8.42 4.68 -0.85
N GLU A 28 -8.46 3.37 -1.14
CA GLU A 28 -8.34 2.30 -0.14
C GLU A 28 -7.40 1.18 -0.62
N ILE A 29 -6.59 0.64 0.29
CA ILE A 29 -5.83 -0.61 0.11
C ILE A 29 -6.31 -1.63 1.14
N GLY A 30 -6.83 -2.75 0.69
CA GLY A 30 -7.31 -3.82 1.58
C GLY A 30 -7.13 -5.22 1.03
N ARG A 31 -6.97 -5.38 -0.29
CA ARG A 31 -6.78 -6.69 -0.92
C ARG A 31 -5.30 -7.00 -1.06
N LYS A 32 -4.95 -8.28 -0.87
CA LYS A 32 -3.57 -8.76 -0.97
C LYS A 32 -2.85 -8.36 -2.28
N LYS A 33 -3.56 -8.35 -3.42
CA LYS A 33 -3.01 -7.91 -4.71
C LYS A 33 -2.64 -6.42 -4.72
N GLU A 34 -3.48 -5.57 -4.13
CA GLU A 34 -3.23 -4.12 -4.03
C GLU A 34 -2.03 -3.86 -3.12
N VAL A 35 -1.89 -4.61 -2.03
CA VAL A 35 -0.73 -4.54 -1.15
C VAL A 35 0.56 -4.85 -1.90
N TYR A 36 0.60 -5.93 -2.69
CA TYR A 36 1.78 -6.25 -3.51
C TYR A 36 2.06 -5.20 -4.58
N ALA A 37 1.02 -4.66 -5.21
CA ALA A 37 1.18 -3.56 -6.16
C ALA A 37 1.77 -2.31 -5.46
N ALA A 38 1.27 -1.95 -4.27
CA ALA A 38 1.78 -0.85 -3.47
C ALA A 38 3.25 -1.07 -3.06
N LEU A 39 3.63 -2.28 -2.66
CA LEU A 39 5.03 -2.61 -2.39
C LEU A 39 5.92 -2.43 -3.62
N THR A 40 5.44 -2.83 -4.80
CA THR A 40 6.17 -2.65 -6.07
C THR A 40 6.35 -1.17 -6.41
N VAL A 41 5.30 -0.37 -6.22
CA VAL A 41 5.33 1.10 -6.38
C VAL A 41 6.34 1.71 -5.39
N LYS A 42 6.32 1.28 -4.13
CA LYS A 42 7.22 1.79 -3.09
C LYS A 42 8.69 1.47 -3.36
N GLN A 43 8.99 0.30 -3.91
CA GLN A 43 10.35 -0.11 -4.30
C GLN A 43 10.96 0.79 -5.39
N ARG A 44 10.13 1.46 -6.20
CA ARG A 44 10.57 2.44 -7.20
C ARG A 44 10.79 3.85 -6.64
N GLY A 45 10.64 4.05 -5.33
CA GLY A 45 10.84 5.34 -4.67
C GLY A 45 9.62 6.25 -4.66
N VAL A 46 8.48 5.79 -5.19
CA VAL A 46 7.22 6.55 -5.19
C VAL A 46 6.65 6.65 -3.78
N ARG A 47 6.20 7.84 -3.38
CA ARG A 47 5.46 8.03 -2.12
C ARG A 47 4.01 7.58 -2.32
N ILE A 48 3.49 6.81 -1.38
CA ILE A 48 2.10 6.35 -1.40
C ILE A 48 1.32 7.06 -0.31
N VAL A 49 0.12 7.55 -0.64
CA VAL A 49 -0.88 8.04 0.32
C VAL A 49 -2.14 7.24 0.08
N ALA A 50 -2.60 6.51 1.10
CA ALA A 50 -3.78 5.66 0.96
C ALA A 50 -4.58 5.56 2.26
N SER A 51 -5.88 5.29 2.17
CA SER A 51 -6.64 4.79 3.30
C SER A 51 -6.58 3.26 3.37
N ALA A 52 -6.91 2.71 4.53
CA ALA A 52 -7.07 1.29 4.75
C ALA A 52 -8.11 1.09 5.85
N HIS A 53 -8.90 0.02 5.75
CA HIS A 53 -9.95 -0.25 6.72
C HIS A 53 -9.37 -0.76 8.05
N GLY A 54 -9.95 -0.30 9.16
CA GLY A 54 -9.56 -0.66 10.53
C GLY A 54 -8.76 0.44 11.24
N ASN A 55 -8.35 0.16 12.48
CA ASN A 55 -7.46 1.03 13.24
C ASN A 55 -5.99 0.55 13.13
N LEU A 56 -5.06 1.30 13.74
CA LEU A 56 -3.63 0.97 13.71
C LEU A 56 -3.31 -0.45 14.23
N VAL A 57 -4.03 -0.93 15.25
CA VAL A 57 -3.82 -2.27 15.81
C VAL A 57 -4.27 -3.35 14.82
N ASP A 58 -5.38 -3.12 14.10
CA ASP A 58 -5.85 -4.04 13.06
C ASP A 58 -4.87 -4.13 11.89
N LEU A 59 -4.32 -2.97 11.48
CA LEU A 59 -3.30 -2.85 10.43
C LEU A 59 -2.01 -3.59 10.79
N ILE A 60 -1.53 -3.44 12.03
CA ILE A 60 -0.34 -4.13 12.56
C ILE A 60 -0.52 -5.65 12.57
N LYS A 61 -1.71 -6.13 12.96
CA LYS A 61 -2.01 -7.56 13.03
C LYS A 61 -2.17 -8.21 11.65
N ASN A 62 -2.57 -7.43 10.65
CA ASN A 62 -2.70 -7.91 9.28
C ASN A 62 -1.32 -8.09 8.64
N LYS A 63 -0.94 -9.35 8.38
CA LYS A 63 0.39 -9.69 7.83
C LYS A 63 0.72 -8.98 6.51
N ASP A 64 -0.28 -8.73 5.66
CA ASP A 64 -0.08 -8.09 4.37
C ASP A 64 0.03 -6.56 4.55
N LEU A 65 -0.91 -5.93 5.26
CA LEU A 65 -0.93 -4.46 5.45
C LEU A 65 0.18 -3.94 6.38
N ASN A 66 0.62 -4.73 7.36
CA ASN A 66 1.67 -4.34 8.30
C ASN A 66 2.97 -3.92 7.58
N GLY A 67 3.28 -4.56 6.45
CA GLY A 67 4.44 -4.20 5.63
C GLY A 67 4.37 -2.80 5.01
N LEU A 68 3.16 -2.26 4.78
CA LEU A 68 2.97 -0.93 4.20
C LEU A 68 3.12 0.20 5.22
N ILE A 69 2.89 -0.08 6.50
CA ILE A 69 2.97 0.91 7.59
C ILE A 69 4.32 0.91 8.31
N GLY A 70 5.30 0.13 7.83
CA GLY A 70 6.67 0.10 8.36
C GLY A 70 6.93 -1.01 9.40
N GLY A 71 5.93 -1.82 9.73
CA GLY A 71 6.08 -2.90 10.70
C GLY A 71 6.01 -2.45 12.15
N VAL A 72 6.41 -3.34 13.06
CA VAL A 72 6.50 -3.08 14.50
C VAL A 72 7.81 -3.65 15.02
N GLU A 73 8.47 -2.89 15.88
CA GLU A 73 9.68 -3.30 16.58
C GLU A 73 9.38 -3.42 18.08
N SER A 74 9.74 -4.55 18.68
CA SER A 74 9.61 -4.74 20.13
C SER A 74 10.87 -4.22 20.81
N VAL A 75 10.71 -3.27 21.72
CA VAL A 75 11.80 -2.73 22.55
C VAL A 75 11.65 -3.17 24.01
N LEU A 76 12.77 -3.47 24.67
CA LEU A 76 12.79 -3.71 26.12
C LEU A 76 13.00 -2.37 26.83
N ILE A 77 12.10 -2.01 27.74
CA ILE A 77 12.28 -0.84 28.62
C ILE A 77 12.82 -1.36 29.95
N GLY A 78 14.03 -0.92 30.30
CA GLY A 78 14.69 -1.19 31.59
C GLY A 78 14.64 0.01 32.52
#